data_AF-A0A2U2DLW6-F1
#
_entry.id   AF-A0A2U2DLW6-F1
#
_cell.length_a   1.000
_cell.length_b   1.000
_cell.length_c   1.000
_cell.angle_alpha   90.00
_cell.angle_beta   90.00
_cell.angle_gamma   90.00
#
_symmetry.space_group_name_H-M   'P 1'
#
loop_
_entity.id
_entity.type
_entity.pdbx_description
1 polymer ?
#
loop_
_entity_poly.entity_id
_entity_poly.type
_entity_poly.pdbx_seq_one_letter_code
_entity_poly.pdbx_strand_id
1 'polypeptide(L)' 'MKKVSLLTWFYRFASALILGGFAMLCQPFTHDLFVLGFPVLLAGVILFMVLDHVPDRQN' A
#
# COMPACT_ATOMS: atom_id res chain seq x y z
N MET A 1 23.03 -10.84 -7.70
CA MET A 1 22.11 -10.01 -6.87
C MET A 1 21.27 -9.15 -7.82
N LYS A 2 19.99 -9.49 -8.03
CA LYS A 2 19.10 -8.71 -8.91
C LYS A 2 18.95 -7.30 -8.32
N LYS A 3 19.30 -6.26 -9.05
CA LYS A 3 18.98 -4.87 -8.69
C LYS A 3 17.46 -4.76 -8.70
N VAL A 4 16.85 -4.92 -7.53
CA VAL A 4 15.42 -4.66 -7.37
C VAL A 4 15.25 -3.18 -7.64
N SER A 5 14.49 -2.83 -8.67
CA SER A 5 14.19 -1.43 -8.97
C SER A 5 13.49 -0.84 -7.75
N LEU A 6 13.91 0.36 -7.33
CA LEU A 6 13.31 1.10 -6.22
C LEU A 6 11.78 1.18 -6.37
N LEU A 7 11.30 1.31 -7.62
CA LEU A 7 9.88 1.27 -7.98
C LEU A 7 9.21 -0.04 -7.53
N THR A 8 9.82 -1.20 -7.81
CA THR A 8 9.28 -2.51 -7.42
C THR A 8 9.18 -2.66 -5.90
N TRP A 9 10.11 -2.07 -5.15
CA TRP A 9 10.04 -2.07 -3.69
C TRP A 9 8.87 -1.21 -3.18
N PHE A 10 8.66 -0.03 -3.76
CA PHE A 10 7.50 0.82 -3.43
C PHE A 10 6.16 0.18 -3.81
N TYR A 11 6.07 -0.50 -4.96
CA TYR A 11 4.88 -1.25 -5.34
C TYR A 11 4.55 -2.36 -4.32
N ARG A 12 5.56 -3.11 -3.87
CA ARG A 12 5.36 -4.14 -2.83
C ARG A 12 4.90 -3.53 -1.51
N PHE A 13 5.46 -2.38 -1.14
CA PHE A 13 5.06 -1.67 0.08
C PHE A 13 3.62 -1.14 -0.01
N ALA A 14 3.24 -0.54 -1.15
CA ALA A 14 1.88 -0.06 -1.39
C ALA A 14 0.86 -1.22 -1.31
N SER A 15 1.13 -2.34 -1.99
CA SER A 15 0.26 -3.52 -1.94
C SER A 15 0.16 -4.11 -0.53
N ALA A 16 1.25 -4.13 0.24
CA ALA A 16 1.22 -4.60 1.62
C ALA A 16 0.38 -3.68 2.53
N LEU A 17 0.45 -2.36 2.34
CA LEU A 17 -0.39 -1.40 3.06
C LEU A 17 -1.88 -1.57 2.75
N ILE A 18 -2.22 -1.77 1.47
CA ILE A 18 -3.60 -1.99 1.04
C ILE A 18 -4.14 -3.29 1.66
N LEU A 19 -3.38 -4.38 1.56
CA LEU A 19 -3.80 -5.68 2.10
C LEU A 19 -3.89 -5.64 3.64
N GLY A 20 -2.95 -4.97 4.30
CA GLY A 20 -2.94 -4.78 5.75
C GLY A 20 -4.12 -3.95 6.22
N GLY A 21 -4.39 -2.81 5.58
CA GLY A 21 -5.55 -1.98 5.88
C GLY A 21 -6.87 -2.71 5.67
N PHE A 22 -6.98 -3.52 4.60
CA PHE A 22 -8.16 -4.33 4.34
C PHE A 22 -8.37 -5.41 5.42
N ALA A 23 -7.30 -6.09 5.83
CA ALA A 23 -7.35 -7.06 6.91
C ALA A 23 -7.78 -6.43 8.25
N MET A 24 -7.31 -5.20 8.53
CA MET A 24 -7.71 -4.44 9.73
C MET A 24 -9.20 -4.06 9.70
N LEU A 25 -9.74 -3.71 8.54
CA LEU A 25 -11.17 -3.40 8.38
C LEU A 25 -12.07 -4.64 8.56
N CYS A 26 -11.57 -5.83 8.25
CA CYS A 26 -12.31 -7.09 8.41
C CYS A 26 -12.35 -7.60 9.87
N GLN A 27 -11.58 -7.03 10.79
CA GLN A 27 -11.57 -7.46 12.20
C GLN A 27 -12.72 -6.81 13.01
N PRO A 28 -13.56 -7.59 13.73
CA PRO A 28 -14.66 -7.06 14.53
C PRO A 28 -14.27 -6.70 15.98
N PHE A 29 -13.01 -6.90 16.38
CA PHE A 29 -12.65 -6.96 17.81
C PHE A 29 -12.11 -5.65 18.40
N THR A 30 -11.51 -4.78 17.59
CA THR A 30 -10.83 -3.57 18.07
C THR A 30 -11.25 -2.36 17.24
N HIS A 31 -12.10 -1.51 17.82
CA HIS A 31 -12.59 -0.28 17.19
C HIS A 31 -11.44 0.66 16.79
N ASP A 32 -10.39 0.77 17.60
CA ASP A 32 -9.22 1.61 17.28
C ASP A 32 -8.44 1.12 16.06
N LEU A 33 -8.28 -0.21 15.92
CA LEU A 33 -7.65 -0.80 14.73
C LEU A 33 -8.52 -0.64 13.49
N PHE A 34 -9.84 -0.71 13.63
CA PHE A 34 -10.77 -0.47 12.53
C PHE A 34 -10.70 0.99 12.04
N VAL A 35 -10.69 1.94 12.98
CA VAL A 35 -10.57 3.38 12.68
C VAL A 35 -9.22 3.70 12.02
N LEU A 36 -8.15 3.01 12.42
CA LEU A 36 -6.82 3.14 11.78
C LEU A 36 -6.70 2.35 10.46
N GLY A 37 -7.51 1.33 10.24
CA GLY A 37 -7.52 0.54 9.00
C GLY A 37 -7.89 1.37 7.77
N PHE A 38 -8.83 2.31 7.92
CA PHE A 38 -9.23 3.21 6.84
C PHE A 38 -8.10 4.13 6.35
N PRO A 39 -7.41 4.93 7.20
CA PRO A 39 -6.30 5.77 6.76
C PRO A 39 -5.10 4.94 6.27
N VAL A 40 -4.86 3.75 6.83
CA VAL A 40 -3.81 2.83 6.34
C VAL A 40 -4.14 2.35 4.93
N LEU A 41 -5.37 1.90 4.68
CA LEU A 41 -5.81 1.48 3.36
C LEU A 41 -5.74 2.65 2.36
N LEU A 42 -6.24 3.83 2.76
CA LEU A 42 -6.22 5.03 1.93
C LEU A 42 -4.80 5.44 1.56
N ALA A 43 -3.86 5.42 2.51
CA ALA A 43 -2.46 5.73 2.26
C ALA A 43 -1.82 4.75 1.27
N GLY A 44 -2.12 3.45 1.39
CA GLY A 44 -1.68 2.42 0.45
C GLY A 44 -2.21 2.66 -0.96
N VAL A 45 -3.50 2.98 -1.10
CA VAL A 45 -4.13 3.27 -2.40
C VAL A 45 -3.57 4.54 -3.02
N ILE A 46 -3.40 5.63 -2.25
CA ILE A 46 -2.80 6.86 -2.75
C ILE A 46 -1.37 6.61 -3.24
N LEU A 47 -0.56 5.89 -2.47
CA LEU A 47 0.81 5.55 -2.86
C LEU A 47 0.82 4.72 -4.15
N PHE A 48 -0.09 3.74 -4.27
CA PHE A 48 -0.23 2.93 -5.48
C PHE A 48 -0.65 3.79 -6.68
N MET A 49 -1.60 4.71 -6.50
CA MET A 49 -2.11 5.59 -7.54
C MET A 49 -1.04 6.60 -8.02
N VAL A 50 -0.21 7.10 -7.09
CA VAL A 50 0.95 7.93 -7.42
C VAL A 50 1.95 7.12 -8.24
N LEU A 51 2.31 5.92 -7.79
CA LEU A 51 3.23 5.04 -8.53
C LEU A 51 2.69 4.70 -9.93
N ASP A 52 1.38 4.48 -10.06
CA ASP A 52 0.70 4.19 -11.33
C ASP A 52 0.77 5.38 -12.32
N HIS A 53 0.79 6.61 -11.79
CA HIS A 53 0.93 7.82 -12.60
C HIS A 53 2.39 8.24 -12.84
N VAL A 54 3.38 7.63 -12.16
CA VAL A 54 4.78 7.87 -12.48
C VAL A 54 5.08 7.12 -13.78
N PRO A 55 5.33 7.82 -14.90
CA PRO A 55 5.72 7.15 -16.13
C PRO A 55 7.02 6.40 -15.86
N ASP A 56 6.97 5.08 -15.92
CA ASP A 56 8.13 4.22 -15.76
C ASP A 56 9.14 4.64 -16.84
N ARG A 57 10.21 5.32 -16.43
CA ARG A 57 11.30 5.69 -17.34
C ARG A 57 12.12 4.43 -17.57
N GLN A 58 11.51 3.45 -18.24
CA GLN A 58 12.20 2.32 -18.84
C GLN A 58 13.09 2.87 -19.95
N ASN A 59 14.33 3.18 -19.61
CA ASN A 59 15.39 3.46 -20.56
C ASN A 59 16.64 2.69 -20.16
#